data_AF-A0A845C768-F1
#
_entry.id   AF-A0A845C768-F1
#
_cell.length_a   1.000
_cell.length_b   1.000
_cell.length_c   1.000
_cell.angle_alpha   90.00
_cell.angle_beta   90.00
_cell.angle_gamma   90.00
#
_symmetry.space_group_name_H-M   'P 1'
#
loop_
_entity.id
_entity.type
_entity.pdbx_description
1 polymer ?
#
loop_
_entity_poly.entity_id
_entity_poly.type
_entity_poly.pdbx_seq_one_letter_code
_entity_poly.pdbx_strand_id
1 'polypeptide(L)'
;MVVGNKHNDVGIGVHAHLLWSRNMPSSTATGLCITSYLRVRSRGPGKVQEGHALLPVLVRPLSVKSCVKANLSLPGRLLLQRERQTQTHCVEHAASFLKKAAPVKTGPEAACTRGLLHWFFGVARLGDRNTFQEISMNIQLTRRSFLRAAAATLGLGALSACAAPAGAPASGDAGAAMETVEIAWYEWGDVLDKEIADRSIADFQAENPHIQVRLEQAPGQYYDKLQAALAGGTAADIINNQTWLWQSFSAKGVYQPLDELQARDSYDTPFPAAWDSVYETQTRFRGELYGIPWNMNSMVIFYSKKPFDNMGLDYPTDDWTYEDFVQLTINLTGEVDGQQQFGYQTNSSYERLACWMRLNGDKEWDQEIEPKEALWDTPAIMDFINFQLYACINEFGVSPTPAMMEGGNNQIDSGNVAMKMEGPWFFPKMACREWSCTEEAMAENYVPFGVAQLPKTSNGTRAHMVFGHVLLMNSRTEHPDETWEFLKFAGGEGAQQYVAQSGRQPVTPDFNERLWKPSTIEKWGLENPQPLIDAFESGILHLAGEVDDRYITAEAYGPARDRMVAGDADAFEVVPELNAKIQSLLDEYWASQG
;
A
#
# COMPACT_ATOMS: atom_id res chain seq x y z
N MET A 1 19.76 -5.97 -67.34
CA MET A 1 20.35 -4.63 -67.18
C MET A 1 19.69 -4.01 -65.96
N VAL A 2 20.41 -3.66 -64.88
CA VAL A 2 21.39 -2.55 -64.74
C VAL A 2 20.68 -1.19 -64.72
N VAL A 3 20.84 -0.28 -63.73
CA VAL A 3 21.12 -0.39 -62.26
C VAL A 3 21.02 1.04 -61.66
N GLY A 4 20.43 1.19 -60.47
CA GLY A 4 20.64 2.34 -59.57
C GLY A 4 20.01 3.70 -59.98
N ASN A 5 20.02 4.73 -59.11
CA ASN A 5 20.20 4.69 -57.64
C ASN A 5 19.61 5.94 -56.95
N LYS A 6 19.25 5.78 -55.67
CA LYS A 6 18.86 6.75 -54.62
C LYS A 6 19.10 8.26 -54.85
N HIS A 7 18.15 9.06 -54.34
CA HIS A 7 18.41 9.94 -53.20
C HIS A 7 17.15 10.02 -52.30
N ASN A 8 17.33 10.04 -50.98
CA ASN A 8 16.28 10.35 -50.00
C ASN A 8 16.69 11.66 -49.30
N ASP A 9 15.77 12.62 -49.23
CA ASP A 9 15.89 13.74 -48.29
C ASP A 9 15.29 13.34 -46.94
N VAL A 10 15.92 13.80 -45.86
CA VAL A 10 15.41 13.67 -44.49
C VAL A 10 15.38 15.07 -43.88
N GLY A 11 14.18 15.64 -43.74
CA GLY A 11 14.00 16.91 -43.05
C GLY A 11 14.19 16.75 -41.55
N ILE A 12 15.02 17.60 -40.95
CA ILE A 12 15.19 17.67 -39.50
C ILE A 12 14.44 18.91 -39.01
N GLY A 13 13.29 18.70 -38.37
CA GLY A 13 12.58 19.73 -37.63
C GLY A 13 13.14 19.85 -36.21
N VAL A 14 13.40 21.08 -35.76
CA VAL A 14 13.79 21.37 -34.37
C VAL A 14 12.81 22.41 -33.82
N HIS A 15 11.92 21.97 -32.92
CA HIS A 15 11.13 22.86 -32.08
C HIS A 15 11.84 23.03 -30.74
N ALA A 16 12.11 24.27 -30.35
CA ALA A 16 12.64 24.63 -29.05
C ALA A 16 11.75 25.73 -28.45
N HIS A 17 11.05 25.43 -27.36
CA HIS A 17 10.27 26.41 -26.63
C HIS A 17 11.17 27.17 -25.66
N LEU A 18 11.36 28.46 -25.91
CA LEU A 18 12.03 29.38 -24.99
C LEU A 18 11.00 30.01 -24.06
N LEU A 19 10.82 29.42 -22.88
CA LEU A 19 10.13 30.09 -21.77
C LEU A 19 11.01 31.22 -21.23
N TRP A 20 10.42 32.40 -21.06
CA TRP A 20 11.14 33.62 -20.68
C TRP A 20 10.61 34.15 -19.35
N SER A 21 11.18 33.67 -18.24
CA SER A 21 10.84 34.19 -16.91
C SER A 21 11.39 35.60 -16.75
N ARG A 22 10.49 36.54 -16.40
CA ARG A 22 10.88 37.89 -15.96
C ARG A 22 10.87 37.92 -14.44
N ASN A 23 11.90 38.59 -13.89
CA ASN A 23 12.10 38.93 -12.47
C ASN A 23 12.56 37.76 -11.57
N MET A 24 13.87 37.72 -11.31
CA MET A 24 14.43 37.27 -10.02
C MET A 24 15.48 38.30 -9.56
N PRO A 25 15.61 38.57 -8.25
CA PRO A 25 16.65 39.46 -7.71
C PRO A 25 18.06 38.85 -7.82
N SER A 26 19.09 39.70 -7.90
CA SER A 26 20.47 39.28 -8.15
C SER A 26 21.31 39.14 -6.86
N SER A 27 21.38 37.94 -6.25
CA SER A 27 22.38 37.66 -5.19
C SER A 27 22.76 36.19 -4.91
N THR A 28 22.59 35.25 -5.85
CA THR A 28 23.16 33.89 -5.71
C THR A 28 23.60 33.31 -7.06
N ALA A 29 24.75 32.64 -7.09
CA ALA A 29 25.34 32.05 -8.29
C ALA A 29 25.38 30.52 -8.19
N THR A 30 24.23 29.88 -8.38
CA THR A 30 24.11 28.42 -8.46
C THR A 30 24.18 27.99 -9.92
N GLY A 31 25.04 27.02 -10.25
CA GLY A 31 25.28 26.60 -11.63
C GLY A 31 24.18 25.70 -12.16
N LEU A 32 23.38 26.18 -13.13
CA LEU A 32 22.32 25.39 -13.76
C LEU A 32 22.92 24.38 -14.76
N CYS A 33 22.96 23.11 -14.37
CA CYS A 33 23.51 22.03 -15.21
C CYS A 33 22.39 21.41 -16.08
N ILE A 34 22.19 21.94 -17.29
CA ILE A 34 21.19 21.41 -18.24
C ILE A 34 21.77 20.20 -19.00
N THR A 35 21.33 19.00 -18.64
CA THR A 35 21.70 17.76 -19.33
C THR A 35 20.74 17.48 -20.50
N SER A 36 21.02 18.05 -21.68
CA SER A 36 20.20 17.84 -22.88
C SER A 36 20.47 16.46 -23.53
N TYR A 37 19.52 15.53 -23.41
CA TYR A 37 19.57 14.24 -24.11
C TYR A 37 19.16 14.37 -25.59
N LEU A 38 19.86 13.65 -26.47
CA LEU A 38 19.69 13.74 -27.93
C LEU A 38 19.45 12.35 -28.55
N ARG A 39 18.19 11.91 -28.59
CA ARG A 39 17.79 10.56 -29.06
C ARG A 39 17.69 10.50 -30.59
N VAL A 40 18.71 9.95 -31.26
CA VAL A 40 18.72 9.78 -32.72
C VAL A 40 18.15 8.41 -33.12
N ARG A 41 16.88 8.35 -33.52
CA ARG A 41 16.26 7.13 -34.09
C ARG A 41 16.37 7.11 -35.62
N SER A 42 17.04 6.10 -36.17
CA SER A 42 17.12 5.82 -37.61
C SER A 42 16.24 4.61 -37.97
N ARG A 43 15.12 4.82 -38.67
CA ARG A 43 14.26 3.71 -39.16
C ARG A 43 14.77 3.18 -40.51
N GLY A 44 15.21 1.93 -40.52
CA GLY A 44 15.48 1.14 -41.72
C GLY A 44 15.00 -0.31 -41.53
N PRO A 45 14.62 -1.04 -42.59
CA PRO A 45 14.04 -2.37 -42.46
C PRO A 45 15.11 -3.43 -42.15
N GLY A 46 15.13 -3.92 -40.91
CA GLY A 46 15.92 -5.06 -40.46
C GLY A 46 17.03 -4.70 -39.48
N LYS A 47 16.82 -5.12 -38.21
CA LYS A 47 17.68 -4.92 -37.02
C LYS A 47 17.86 -3.46 -36.58
N VAL A 48 17.35 -3.18 -35.38
CA VAL A 48 17.82 -2.05 -34.58
C VAL A 48 19.21 -2.37 -34.04
N GLN A 49 20.12 -1.39 -34.09
CA GLN A 49 21.31 -1.34 -33.23
C GLN A 49 21.23 -0.04 -32.45
N GLU A 50 21.04 -0.13 -31.14
CA GLU A 50 21.22 1.02 -30.25
C GLU A 50 22.68 1.10 -29.82
N GLY A 51 23.22 2.32 -29.77
CA GLY A 51 24.62 2.58 -29.47
C GLY A 51 24.74 3.88 -28.69
N HIS A 52 24.97 3.76 -27.39
CA HIS A 52 25.10 4.90 -26.49
C HIS A 52 26.52 5.47 -26.61
N ALA A 53 26.63 6.73 -27.05
CA ALA A 53 27.90 7.42 -27.22
C ALA A 53 28.00 8.60 -26.24
N LEU A 54 28.58 8.35 -25.06
CA LEU A 54 28.93 9.40 -24.11
C LEU A 54 30.12 10.21 -24.65
N LEU A 55 29.85 11.40 -25.16
CA LEU A 55 30.86 12.39 -25.55
C LEU A 55 30.97 13.49 -24.48
N PRO A 56 32.04 13.52 -23.66
CA PRO A 56 32.23 14.56 -22.65
C PRO A 56 32.59 15.89 -23.31
N VAL A 57 31.60 16.78 -23.49
CA VAL A 57 31.79 18.14 -23.99
C VAL A 57 32.37 19.01 -22.86
N LEU A 58 33.69 19.07 -22.78
CA LEU A 58 34.43 19.74 -21.71
C LEU A 58 34.45 21.27 -21.90
N VAL A 59 33.34 21.93 -21.56
CA VAL A 59 33.19 23.40 -21.61
C VAL A 59 34.04 24.06 -20.52
N ARG A 60 35.15 24.70 -20.92
CA ARG A 60 35.91 25.58 -20.02
C ARG A 60 35.19 26.94 -19.89
N PRO A 61 35.05 27.51 -18.68
CA PRO A 61 34.53 28.85 -18.51
C PRO A 61 35.52 29.89 -19.07
N LEU A 62 35.10 30.61 -20.12
CA LEU A 62 35.80 31.80 -20.61
C LEU A 62 35.19 33.05 -19.95
N SER A 63 36.05 33.93 -19.43
CA SER A 63 35.62 35.14 -18.74
C SER A 63 35.18 36.23 -19.73
N VAL A 64 34.08 36.92 -19.42
CA VAL A 64 33.48 37.92 -20.31
C VAL A 64 34.27 39.24 -20.24
N LYS A 65 35.26 39.39 -21.12
CA LYS A 65 35.76 40.71 -21.56
C LYS A 65 36.08 40.70 -23.07
N SER A 66 35.48 41.66 -23.77
CA SER A 66 35.88 42.18 -25.08
C SER A 66 35.87 41.21 -26.27
N CYS A 67 34.86 41.33 -27.15
CA CYS A 67 35.13 41.81 -28.51
C CYS A 67 33.89 42.37 -29.21
N VAL A 68 34.10 43.33 -30.12
CA VAL A 68 33.06 44.00 -30.92
C VAL A 68 33.39 43.82 -32.40
N LYS A 69 32.38 43.47 -33.21
CA LYS A 69 32.38 43.44 -34.70
C LYS A 69 33.53 42.66 -35.39
N ALA A 70 33.16 41.56 -36.06
CA ALA A 70 33.49 41.39 -37.48
C ALA A 70 32.53 40.38 -38.14
N ASN A 71 31.87 40.79 -39.23
CA ASN A 71 31.43 39.83 -40.25
C ASN A 71 32.64 39.49 -41.12
N LEU A 72 32.86 38.22 -41.46
CA LEU A 72 33.41 37.80 -42.74
C LEU A 72 33.17 36.29 -42.94
N SER A 73 33.26 35.83 -44.18
CA SER A 73 32.76 34.53 -44.62
C SER A 73 33.78 33.75 -45.47
N LEU A 74 33.44 32.48 -45.74
CA LEU A 74 34.03 31.58 -46.76
C LEU A 74 35.40 30.92 -46.42
N PRO A 75 35.74 29.78 -47.08
CA PRO A 75 36.27 28.62 -46.34
C PRO A 75 37.64 28.07 -46.81
N GLY A 76 38.13 27.04 -46.12
CA GLY A 76 39.29 26.22 -46.53
C GLY A 76 39.11 24.73 -46.24
N ARG A 77 39.69 23.87 -47.11
CA ARG A 77 39.84 22.41 -46.93
C ARG A 77 41.27 22.08 -46.45
N LEU A 78 41.58 20.77 -46.36
CA LEU A 78 42.87 20.11 -46.04
C LEU A 78 43.01 19.79 -44.52
N LEU A 79 43.59 18.66 -44.11
CA LEU A 79 44.13 17.51 -44.85
C LEU A 79 43.98 16.20 -44.04
N LEU A 80 44.08 15.06 -44.71
CA LEU A 80 44.22 13.73 -44.09
C LEU A 80 45.64 13.51 -43.57
N GLN A 81 45.77 12.89 -42.40
CA GLN A 81 46.95 12.05 -42.12
C GLN A 81 46.53 10.81 -41.31
N ARG A 82 47.18 9.68 -41.59
CA ARG A 82 47.01 8.40 -40.90
C ARG A 82 48.15 8.21 -39.92
N GLU A 83 47.90 7.51 -38.81
CA GLU A 83 48.86 6.55 -38.27
C GLU A 83 48.19 5.20 -37.99
N ARG A 84 49.02 4.16 -37.86
CA ARG A 84 48.67 2.75 -37.60
C ARG A 84 49.75 2.15 -36.70
N GLN A 85 49.37 1.36 -35.69
CA GLN A 85 50.09 0.21 -35.12
C GLN A 85 49.06 -0.54 -34.24
N THR A 86 48.63 -1.78 -34.54
CA THR A 86 49.23 -3.11 -34.21
C THR A 86 49.39 -3.36 -32.69
N GLN A 87 48.70 -4.29 -31.98
CA GLN A 87 48.56 -5.78 -32.11
C GLN A 87 49.71 -6.57 -31.43
N THR A 88 49.54 -7.70 -30.69
CA THR A 88 48.32 -8.48 -30.33
C THR A 88 48.59 -9.60 -29.25
N HIS A 89 47.61 -9.89 -28.38
CA HIS A 89 47.34 -11.15 -27.61
C HIS A 89 48.15 -11.59 -26.34
N CYS A 90 47.59 -12.67 -25.73
CA CYS A 90 48.01 -13.52 -24.59
C CYS A 90 47.59 -13.03 -23.18
N VAL A 91 46.79 -13.71 -22.32
CA VAL A 91 46.32 -15.11 -22.06
C VAL A 91 47.06 -15.81 -20.90
N GLU A 92 46.27 -16.18 -19.88
CA GLU A 92 46.44 -17.19 -18.79
C GLU A 92 47.77 -17.33 -18.02
N HIS A 93 47.71 -17.23 -16.67
CA HIS A 93 47.81 -18.43 -15.80
C HIS A 93 47.43 -18.11 -14.33
N ALA A 94 47.32 -19.14 -13.48
CA ALA A 94 46.79 -19.02 -12.11
C ALA A 94 47.67 -19.69 -11.01
N ALA A 95 47.34 -19.29 -9.77
CA ALA A 95 47.42 -20.04 -8.51
C ALA A 95 48.71 -20.09 -7.64
N SER A 96 48.44 -19.87 -6.33
CA SER A 96 49.14 -20.39 -5.13
C SER A 96 50.44 -19.74 -4.64
N PHE A 97 50.43 -19.35 -3.36
CA PHE A 97 51.39 -19.85 -2.35
C PHE A 97 50.80 -19.69 -0.92
N LEU A 98 51.15 -20.59 0.01
CA LEU A 98 50.62 -20.63 1.39
C LEU A 98 51.70 -21.13 2.38
N LYS A 99 51.60 -20.70 3.66
CA LYS A 99 52.39 -21.04 4.90
C LYS A 99 52.95 -19.74 5.56
N LYS A 100 53.04 -19.57 6.89
CA LYS A 100 52.82 -20.48 8.05
C LYS A 100 52.57 -19.72 9.38
N ALA A 101 51.74 -20.31 10.25
CA ALA A 101 51.77 -20.46 11.73
C ALA A 101 52.93 -19.83 12.59
N ALA A 102 52.79 -19.54 13.90
CA ALA A 102 51.66 -19.52 14.86
C ALA A 102 52.04 -18.81 16.23
N PRO A 103 51.82 -19.35 17.47
CA PRO A 103 50.69 -18.99 18.37
C PRO A 103 51.06 -18.45 19.79
N VAL A 104 50.05 -18.02 20.56
CA VAL A 104 50.10 -17.72 22.02
C VAL A 104 48.90 -18.39 22.77
N LYS A 105 48.90 -18.48 24.11
CA LYS A 105 48.09 -19.41 24.94
C LYS A 105 47.17 -18.76 26.01
N THR A 106 46.14 -19.51 26.45
CA THR A 106 45.48 -19.67 27.80
C THR A 106 45.75 -18.64 28.92
N GLY A 107 44.83 -18.24 29.83
CA GLY A 107 43.49 -18.68 30.35
C GLY A 107 43.28 -18.00 31.75
N PRO A 108 42.50 -18.47 32.75
CA PRO A 108 41.28 -19.31 32.81
C PRO A 108 40.19 -18.79 33.84
N GLU A 109 39.24 -19.66 34.27
CA GLU A 109 38.32 -19.58 35.45
C GLU A 109 37.12 -18.58 35.41
N ALA A 110 35.95 -18.82 36.02
CA ALA A 110 35.42 -19.88 36.92
C ALA A 110 33.96 -20.28 36.52
N ALA A 111 33.50 -21.55 36.55
CA ALA A 111 32.88 -22.33 37.67
C ALA A 111 31.57 -21.73 38.25
N CYS A 112 30.46 -22.45 38.53
CA CYS A 112 29.99 -23.83 38.25
C CYS A 112 28.40 -23.82 38.32
N THR A 113 27.52 -24.81 38.58
CA THR A 113 27.57 -26.17 39.19
C THR A 113 26.33 -27.04 38.83
N ARG A 114 26.51 -28.27 38.30
CA ARG A 114 25.61 -29.48 38.29
C ARG A 114 24.14 -29.39 37.78
N GLY A 115 23.58 -30.42 37.12
CA GLY A 115 24.19 -31.66 36.59
C GLY A 115 23.20 -32.75 36.13
N LEU A 116 23.76 -33.78 35.45
CA LEU A 116 23.42 -35.23 35.49
C LEU A 116 21.99 -35.69 35.04
N LEU A 117 21.78 -36.77 34.25
CA LEU A 117 22.61 -37.91 33.83
C LEU A 117 22.43 -38.30 32.33
N HIS A 118 23.52 -38.77 31.70
CA HIS A 118 23.71 -40.00 30.89
C HIS A 118 22.57 -40.68 30.05
N TRP A 119 22.81 -41.37 28.91
CA TRP A 119 24.05 -41.97 28.36
C TRP A 119 24.04 -42.20 26.81
N PHE A 120 25.22 -42.02 26.17
CA PHE A 120 25.81 -42.75 25.02
C PHE A 120 25.32 -42.62 23.54
N PHE A 121 26.20 -41.97 22.75
CA PHE A 121 26.78 -42.38 21.45
C PHE A 121 25.93 -42.89 20.26
N GLY A 122 26.00 -42.13 19.16
CA GLY A 122 25.78 -42.62 17.78
C GLY A 122 26.29 -41.61 16.75
N VAL A 123 27.47 -41.85 16.14
CA VAL A 123 28.05 -40.95 15.13
C VAL A 123 27.70 -41.45 13.73
N ALA A 124 26.92 -40.66 12.98
CA ALA A 124 26.69 -40.81 11.55
C ALA A 124 26.85 -39.46 10.84
N ARG A 125 27.17 -39.46 9.55
CA ARG A 125 27.51 -38.25 8.78
C ARG A 125 26.29 -37.49 8.25
N LEU A 126 26.50 -36.20 8.04
CA LEU A 126 25.66 -35.33 7.20
C LEU A 126 25.48 -35.91 5.79
N GLY A 127 24.26 -35.77 5.28
CA GLY A 127 23.85 -35.98 3.90
C GLY A 127 22.50 -35.30 3.67
N ASP A 128 22.44 -34.47 2.62
CA ASP A 128 21.30 -33.74 2.03
C ASP A 128 19.96 -33.68 2.78
N ARG A 129 19.57 -32.46 3.19
CA ARG A 129 18.18 -32.11 3.49
C ARG A 129 17.49 -31.59 2.23
N ASN A 130 16.62 -32.39 1.60
CA ASN A 130 15.62 -31.85 0.67
C ASN A 130 14.41 -32.77 0.40
N THR A 131 13.71 -33.19 1.46
CA THR A 131 12.29 -33.60 1.41
C THR A 131 11.69 -33.62 2.82
N PHE A 132 10.65 -32.82 3.06
CA PHE A 132 9.68 -33.12 4.12
C PHE A 132 8.51 -33.87 3.47
N GLN A 133 8.33 -35.14 3.84
CA GLN A 133 7.06 -35.83 3.64
C GLN A 133 6.29 -35.77 4.95
N GLU A 134 5.10 -35.17 4.94
CA GLU A 134 4.15 -35.32 6.04
C GLU A 134 3.63 -36.76 6.08
N ILE A 135 3.61 -37.36 7.28
CA ILE A 135 2.93 -38.64 7.52
C ILE A 135 1.50 -38.33 7.96
N SER A 136 0.65 -37.96 7.02
CA SER A 136 -0.77 -37.70 7.27
C SER A 136 -1.50 -39.00 7.59
N MET A 137 -1.85 -39.23 8.85
CA MET A 137 -2.66 -40.39 9.27
C MET A 137 -4.12 -40.27 8.82
N ASN A 138 -4.40 -40.70 7.58
CA ASN A 138 -5.74 -40.73 7.00
C ASN A 138 -6.66 -41.77 7.69
N ILE A 139 -7.47 -41.32 8.66
CA ILE A 139 -8.58 -42.10 9.23
C ILE A 139 -9.88 -41.76 8.49
N GLN A 140 -10.20 -42.51 7.43
CA GLN A 140 -11.46 -42.34 6.70
C GLN A 140 -12.66 -42.92 7.48
N LEU A 141 -13.34 -42.08 8.26
CA LEU A 141 -14.63 -42.41 8.86
C LEU A 141 -15.75 -42.39 7.80
N THR A 142 -16.16 -43.57 7.34
CA THR A 142 -17.27 -43.67 6.38
C THR A 142 -18.61 -43.26 7.00
N ARG A 143 -19.52 -42.72 6.18
CA ARG A 143 -20.87 -42.24 6.56
C ARG A 143 -21.75 -43.29 7.27
N ARG A 144 -21.40 -44.58 7.20
CA ARG A 144 -22.07 -45.70 7.89
C ARG A 144 -21.58 -45.94 9.33
N SER A 145 -20.41 -45.43 9.70
CA SER A 145 -19.88 -45.54 11.07
C SER A 145 -20.55 -44.52 12.01
N PHE A 146 -20.72 -43.29 11.55
CA PHE A 146 -21.32 -42.19 12.33
C PHE A 146 -22.76 -42.51 12.79
N LEU A 147 -23.59 -43.01 11.87
CA LEU A 147 -24.99 -43.39 12.14
C LEU A 147 -25.17 -44.56 13.12
N ARG A 148 -24.09 -45.25 13.52
CA ARG A 148 -24.14 -46.30 14.56
C ARG A 148 -23.83 -45.79 15.97
N ALA A 149 -23.24 -44.61 16.11
CA ALA A 149 -22.99 -43.99 17.42
C ALA A 149 -24.26 -43.33 18.00
N ALA A 150 -25.10 -42.73 17.15
CA ALA A 150 -26.30 -41.98 17.55
C ALA A 150 -27.47 -42.84 18.10
N ALA A 151 -27.35 -44.17 18.10
CA ALA A 151 -28.45 -45.09 18.44
C ALA A 151 -28.40 -45.65 19.88
N ALA A 152 -27.48 -45.16 20.74
CA ALA A 152 -27.14 -45.80 22.01
C ALA A 152 -27.51 -45.01 23.29
N THR A 153 -28.14 -43.83 23.17
CA THR A 153 -28.37 -42.91 24.31
C THR A 153 -29.84 -42.52 24.57
N LEU A 154 -30.80 -42.97 23.75
CA LEU A 154 -32.23 -42.63 23.87
C LEU A 154 -33.06 -43.68 24.61
N GLY A 155 -32.63 -44.13 25.79
CA GLY A 155 -33.32 -45.27 26.44
C GLY A 155 -32.97 -45.62 27.88
N LEU A 156 -32.94 -44.67 28.81
CA LEU A 156 -33.09 -44.89 30.27
C LEU A 156 -33.24 -43.54 31.00
N GLY A 157 -34.47 -43.11 31.32
CA GLY A 157 -34.69 -41.77 31.87
C GLY A 157 -36.10 -41.39 32.34
N ALA A 158 -36.99 -42.36 32.62
CA ALA A 158 -38.34 -42.07 33.09
C ALA A 158 -38.82 -43.09 34.11
N LEU A 159 -38.70 -42.79 35.42
CA LEU A 159 -39.45 -43.35 36.57
C LEU A 159 -38.89 -42.87 37.93
N SER A 160 -39.05 -41.58 38.26
CA SER A 160 -38.91 -40.99 39.62
C SER A 160 -39.08 -39.46 39.52
N ALA A 161 -39.86 -38.75 40.34
CA ALA A 161 -40.89 -39.16 41.29
C ALA A 161 -41.95 -38.05 41.43
N CYS A 162 -43.19 -38.41 41.78
CA CYS A 162 -44.20 -37.42 42.17
C CYS A 162 -44.01 -37.03 43.65
N ALA A 163 -43.53 -35.80 43.91
CA ALA A 163 -43.51 -35.20 45.24
C ALA A 163 -43.67 -33.68 45.13
N ALA A 164 -44.83 -33.16 45.54
CA ALA A 164 -45.10 -31.73 45.56
C ALA A 164 -44.83 -31.14 46.97
N PRO A 165 -43.96 -30.14 47.11
CA PRO A 165 -43.91 -29.29 48.30
C PRO A 165 -45.07 -28.27 48.28
N ALA A 166 -45.53 -27.86 49.47
CA ALA A 166 -46.55 -26.82 49.59
C ALA A 166 -45.96 -25.41 49.34
N GLY A 167 -46.82 -24.47 48.92
CA GLY A 167 -46.42 -23.09 48.65
C GLY A 167 -46.06 -22.28 49.90
N ALA A 168 -45.08 -21.39 49.73
CA ALA A 168 -44.74 -20.28 50.63
C ALA A 168 -44.70 -18.99 49.78
N PRO A 169 -44.79 -17.78 50.38
CA PRO A 169 -45.29 -16.61 49.68
C PRO A 169 -44.31 -15.99 48.68
N ALA A 170 -44.86 -15.28 47.68
CA ALA A 170 -44.10 -14.46 46.76
C ALA A 170 -43.45 -13.27 47.49
N SER A 171 -42.16 -13.02 47.22
CA SER A 171 -41.44 -11.84 47.68
C SER A 171 -40.27 -11.51 46.76
N GLY A 172 -40.12 -10.24 46.41
CA GLY A 172 -39.04 -9.75 45.54
C GLY A 172 -39.51 -9.50 44.11
N ASP A 173 -39.74 -8.23 43.78
CA ASP A 173 -39.75 -7.75 42.40
C ASP A 173 -38.30 -7.73 41.92
N ALA A 174 -37.85 -8.83 41.33
CA ALA A 174 -36.54 -8.95 40.72
C ALA A 174 -36.67 -8.51 39.27
N GLY A 175 -36.08 -7.35 38.93
CA GLY A 175 -36.07 -6.83 37.57
C GLY A 175 -35.60 -7.91 36.60
N ALA A 176 -36.35 -8.12 35.52
CA ALA A 176 -36.08 -9.19 34.57
C ALA A 176 -34.64 -9.08 34.05
N ALA A 177 -33.86 -10.14 34.25
CA ALA A 177 -32.55 -10.24 33.60
C ALA A 177 -32.79 -10.20 32.09
N MET A 178 -32.14 -9.26 31.40
CA MET A 178 -32.21 -9.21 29.94
C MET A 178 -31.68 -10.53 29.37
N GLU A 179 -32.37 -11.05 28.37
CA GLU A 179 -31.96 -12.26 27.67
C GLU A 179 -30.59 -12.03 27.02
N THR A 180 -29.70 -13.03 27.10
CA THR A 180 -28.34 -12.87 26.57
C THR A 180 -28.37 -13.05 25.05
N VAL A 181 -28.16 -11.94 24.34
CA VAL A 181 -28.09 -11.90 22.88
C VAL A 181 -26.65 -12.15 22.44
N GLU A 182 -26.45 -12.91 21.36
CA GLU A 182 -25.14 -13.10 20.72
C GLU A 182 -25.18 -12.50 19.32
N ILE A 183 -24.31 -11.51 19.07
CA ILE A 183 -24.07 -10.94 17.74
C ILE A 183 -22.69 -11.33 17.24
N ALA A 184 -22.52 -11.45 15.94
CA ALA A 184 -21.23 -11.73 15.32
C ALA A 184 -20.61 -10.48 14.67
N TRP A 185 -19.27 -10.41 14.66
CA TRP A 185 -18.51 -9.39 13.95
C TRP A 185 -17.53 -10.04 12.96
N TYR A 186 -17.77 -9.84 11.67
CA TYR A 186 -16.89 -10.29 10.59
C TYR A 186 -15.75 -9.29 10.40
N GLU A 187 -14.52 -9.72 10.69
CA GLU A 187 -13.34 -8.85 10.81
C GLU A 187 -12.17 -9.34 9.94
N TRP A 188 -11.31 -8.40 9.54
CA TRP A 188 -10.14 -8.71 8.74
C TRP A 188 -9.14 -9.57 9.53
N GLY A 189 -8.49 -10.51 8.85
CA GLY A 189 -7.65 -11.54 9.47
C GLY A 189 -6.22 -11.12 9.82
N ASP A 190 -6.00 -9.85 10.15
CA ASP A 190 -4.72 -9.29 10.62
C ASP A 190 -4.56 -9.57 12.14
N VAL A 191 -3.31 -9.69 12.61
CA VAL A 191 -2.99 -10.06 14.01
C VAL A 191 -3.24 -8.90 14.98
N LEU A 192 -2.90 -7.68 14.58
CA LEU A 192 -3.17 -6.48 15.35
C LEU A 192 -4.66 -6.11 15.26
N ASP A 193 -5.30 -6.25 14.09
CA ASP A 193 -6.76 -6.08 13.98
C ASP A 193 -7.51 -7.02 14.93
N LYS A 194 -7.04 -8.27 15.10
CA LYS A 194 -7.57 -9.17 16.15
C LYS A 194 -7.42 -8.59 17.54
N GLU A 195 -6.22 -8.13 17.91
CA GLU A 195 -5.92 -7.66 19.27
C GLU A 195 -6.67 -6.35 19.63
N ILE A 196 -6.93 -5.49 18.63
CA ILE A 196 -7.83 -4.34 18.80
C ILE A 196 -9.25 -4.84 19.04
N ALA A 197 -9.75 -5.70 18.14
CA ALA A 197 -11.13 -6.18 18.16
C ALA A 197 -11.47 -6.96 19.45
N ASP A 198 -10.62 -7.90 19.87
CA ASP A 198 -10.79 -8.67 21.11
C ASP A 198 -10.86 -7.77 22.35
N ARG A 199 -10.05 -6.69 22.38
CA ARG A 199 -10.07 -5.72 23.50
C ARG A 199 -11.29 -4.81 23.48
N SER A 200 -11.68 -4.32 22.30
CA SER A 200 -12.92 -3.55 22.13
C SER A 200 -14.16 -4.36 22.49
N ILE A 201 -14.19 -5.65 22.14
CA ILE A 201 -15.23 -6.60 22.58
C ILE A 201 -15.22 -6.76 24.10
N ALA A 202 -14.04 -6.91 24.72
CA ALA A 202 -13.93 -7.11 26.17
C ALA A 202 -14.49 -5.92 26.97
N ASP A 203 -14.13 -4.68 26.59
CA ASP A 203 -14.65 -3.46 27.22
C ASP A 203 -16.16 -3.29 26.94
N PHE A 204 -16.60 -3.46 25.69
CA PHE A 204 -18.03 -3.37 25.33
C PHE A 204 -18.90 -4.35 26.12
N GLN A 205 -18.48 -5.61 26.27
CA GLN A 205 -19.22 -6.62 27.03
C GLN A 205 -19.15 -6.40 28.55
N ALA A 206 -18.16 -5.66 29.05
CA ALA A 206 -18.10 -5.26 30.45
C ALA A 206 -19.14 -4.15 30.76
N GLU A 207 -19.39 -3.25 29.82
CA GLU A 207 -20.46 -2.24 29.89
C GLU A 207 -21.85 -2.85 29.58
N ASN A 208 -21.91 -3.79 28.63
CA ASN A 208 -23.14 -4.39 28.11
C ASN A 208 -23.17 -5.93 28.30
N PRO A 209 -23.21 -6.44 29.55
CA PRO A 209 -23.08 -7.88 29.85
C PRO A 209 -24.27 -8.77 29.41
N HIS A 210 -25.26 -8.18 28.73
CA HIS A 210 -26.39 -8.87 28.10
C HIS A 210 -26.19 -9.09 26.60
N ILE A 211 -25.21 -8.42 25.98
CA ILE A 211 -24.80 -8.61 24.58
C ILE A 211 -23.47 -9.35 24.60
N GLN A 212 -23.32 -10.38 23.78
CA GLN A 212 -22.07 -11.09 23.55
C GLN A 212 -21.66 -10.90 22.08
N VAL A 213 -20.38 -10.61 21.83
CA VAL A 213 -19.87 -10.30 20.49
C VAL A 213 -18.84 -11.34 20.08
N ARG A 214 -19.19 -12.19 19.11
CA ARG A 214 -18.28 -13.21 18.55
C ARG A 214 -17.49 -12.64 17.38
N LEU A 215 -16.17 -12.53 17.53
CA LEU A 215 -15.28 -12.17 16.43
C LEU A 215 -15.10 -13.33 15.44
N GLU A 216 -15.37 -13.08 14.16
CA GLU A 216 -15.19 -14.01 13.05
C GLU A 216 -14.16 -13.47 12.06
N GLN A 217 -12.90 -13.91 12.20
CA GLN A 217 -11.82 -13.45 11.33
C GLN A 217 -11.76 -14.20 9.99
N ALA A 218 -11.55 -13.44 8.90
CA ALA A 218 -11.44 -13.98 7.54
C ALA A 218 -10.09 -13.67 6.85
N PRO A 219 -8.95 -14.23 7.32
CA PRO A 219 -7.63 -14.02 6.69
C PRO A 219 -7.59 -14.54 5.25
N GLY A 220 -7.23 -13.64 4.31
CA GLY A 220 -7.11 -13.92 2.88
C GLY A 220 -8.44 -14.16 2.16
N GLN A 221 -8.57 -13.73 0.89
CA GLN A 221 -9.82 -13.85 0.11
C GLN A 221 -11.04 -13.26 0.84
N TYR A 222 -10.84 -12.16 1.58
CA TYR A 222 -11.84 -11.57 2.49
C TYR A 222 -13.18 -11.32 1.79
N TYR A 223 -13.14 -10.63 0.64
CA TYR A 223 -14.35 -10.29 -0.12
C TYR A 223 -15.03 -11.48 -0.77
N ASP A 224 -14.28 -12.51 -1.20
CA ASP A 224 -14.87 -13.71 -1.80
C ASP A 224 -15.64 -14.50 -0.75
N LYS A 225 -15.07 -14.60 0.47
CA LYS A 225 -15.72 -15.22 1.63
C LYS A 225 -16.91 -14.41 2.13
N LEU A 226 -16.78 -13.08 2.21
CA LEU A 226 -17.88 -12.17 2.57
C LEU A 226 -19.04 -12.28 1.59
N GLN A 227 -18.76 -12.23 0.28
CA GLN A 227 -19.75 -12.36 -0.77
C GLN A 227 -20.43 -13.74 -0.75
N ALA A 228 -19.70 -14.81 -0.45
CA ALA A 228 -20.27 -16.15 -0.26
C ALA A 228 -21.15 -16.24 1.01
N ALA A 229 -20.73 -15.63 2.13
CA ALA A 229 -21.50 -15.61 3.37
C ALA A 229 -22.80 -14.80 3.25
N LEU A 230 -22.75 -13.62 2.61
CA LEU A 230 -23.92 -12.79 2.33
C LEU A 230 -24.91 -13.50 1.40
N ALA A 231 -24.41 -14.11 0.31
CA ALA A 231 -25.24 -14.89 -0.61
C ALA A 231 -25.84 -16.14 0.06
N GLY A 232 -25.08 -16.81 0.94
CA GLY A 232 -25.53 -17.96 1.72
C GLY A 232 -26.50 -17.64 2.87
N GLY A 233 -26.60 -16.37 3.29
CA GLY A 233 -27.36 -15.98 4.48
C GLY A 233 -26.68 -16.39 5.79
N THR A 234 -25.34 -16.44 5.80
CA THR A 234 -24.51 -16.83 6.96
C THR A 234 -23.40 -15.82 7.23
N ALA A 235 -23.62 -14.55 6.88
CA ALA A 235 -22.74 -13.45 7.27
C ALA A 235 -23.11 -12.95 8.67
N ALA A 236 -22.12 -12.43 9.38
CA ALA A 236 -22.26 -11.84 10.71
C ALA A 236 -23.17 -10.60 10.73
N ASP A 237 -23.58 -10.17 11.90
CA ASP A 237 -24.42 -8.98 12.12
C ASP A 237 -23.67 -7.68 11.85
N ILE A 238 -22.43 -7.60 12.36
CA ILE A 238 -21.48 -6.50 12.11
C ILE A 238 -20.49 -6.97 11.03
N ILE A 239 -20.31 -6.17 9.98
CA ILE A 239 -19.39 -6.47 8.89
C ILE A 239 -18.41 -5.32 8.72
N ASN A 240 -17.12 -5.58 8.93
CA ASN A 240 -16.06 -4.67 8.50
C ASN A 240 -15.93 -4.71 6.97
N ASN A 241 -15.82 -3.55 6.33
CA ASN A 241 -15.49 -3.46 4.91
C ASN A 241 -14.59 -2.22 4.65
N GLN A 242 -13.81 -2.25 3.57
CA GLN A 242 -12.99 -1.09 3.20
C GLN A 242 -13.86 0.04 2.65
N THR A 243 -13.49 1.28 2.97
CA THR A 243 -14.20 2.49 2.55
C THR A 243 -14.22 2.74 1.05
N TRP A 244 -13.37 2.04 0.28
CA TRP A 244 -13.32 2.05 -1.18
C TRP A 244 -14.21 1.02 -1.89
N LEU A 245 -14.93 0.15 -1.15
CA LEU A 245 -15.69 -0.96 -1.75
C LEU A 245 -17.13 -1.14 -1.25
N TRP A 246 -17.44 -0.79 0.00
CA TRP A 246 -18.70 -1.18 0.65
C TRP A 246 -19.97 -0.66 -0.04
N GLN A 247 -19.90 0.47 -0.72
CA GLN A 247 -21.03 1.08 -1.43
C GLN A 247 -21.57 0.12 -2.50
N SER A 248 -20.68 -0.64 -3.14
CA SER A 248 -21.06 -1.67 -4.13
C SER A 248 -21.78 -2.87 -3.52
N PHE A 249 -21.66 -3.08 -2.20
CA PHE A 249 -22.44 -4.07 -1.44
C PHE A 249 -23.76 -3.45 -0.95
N SER A 250 -23.78 -2.21 -0.45
CA SER A 250 -25.03 -1.49 -0.11
C SER A 250 -26.00 -1.41 -1.29
N ALA A 251 -25.50 -1.16 -2.50
CA ALA A 251 -26.27 -1.21 -3.75
C ALA A 251 -27.06 -2.52 -3.96
N LYS A 252 -26.56 -3.63 -3.41
CA LYS A 252 -27.16 -4.97 -3.48
C LYS A 252 -28.14 -5.24 -2.32
N GLY A 253 -28.44 -4.25 -1.48
CA GLY A 253 -29.38 -4.33 -0.36
C GLY A 253 -28.90 -5.19 0.82
N VAL A 254 -27.59 -5.41 0.97
CA VAL A 254 -27.03 -6.34 1.98
C VAL A 254 -26.64 -5.66 3.30
N TYR A 255 -26.64 -4.34 3.35
CA TYR A 255 -26.39 -3.54 4.54
C TYR A 255 -27.62 -2.70 4.88
N GLN A 256 -27.84 -2.46 6.17
CA GLN A 256 -28.99 -1.74 6.71
C GLN A 256 -28.68 -0.22 6.80
N PRO A 257 -29.54 0.66 6.25
CA PRO A 257 -29.51 2.09 6.55
C PRO A 257 -29.73 2.36 8.05
N LEU A 258 -28.91 3.23 8.63
CA LEU A 258 -28.83 3.50 10.06
C LEU A 258 -29.53 4.80 10.47
N ASP A 259 -30.03 5.61 9.54
CA ASP A 259 -30.60 6.93 9.83
C ASP A 259 -31.78 6.91 10.82
N GLU A 260 -32.61 5.86 10.80
CA GLU A 260 -33.69 5.69 11.78
C GLU A 260 -33.13 5.44 13.20
N LEU A 261 -32.06 4.67 13.33
CA LEU A 261 -31.38 4.35 14.60
C LEU A 261 -30.58 5.56 15.12
N GLN A 262 -29.91 6.27 14.21
CA GLN A 262 -29.23 7.53 14.47
C GLN A 262 -30.20 8.57 15.03
N ALA A 263 -31.35 8.76 14.37
CA ALA A 263 -32.37 9.72 14.76
C ALA A 263 -33.09 9.32 16.06
N ARG A 264 -33.34 8.02 16.28
CA ARG A 264 -33.95 7.50 17.51
C ARG A 264 -33.10 7.81 18.74
N ASP A 265 -31.80 7.54 18.66
CA ASP A 265 -30.89 7.65 19.80
C ASP A 265 -30.23 9.03 19.91
N SER A 266 -30.49 9.93 18.95
CA SER A 266 -29.83 11.24 18.83
C SER A 266 -28.29 11.12 18.78
N TYR A 267 -27.80 10.17 17.96
CA TYR A 267 -26.36 9.94 17.79
C TYR A 267 -25.74 11.00 16.88
N ASP A 268 -25.23 12.08 17.51
CA ASP A 268 -24.39 13.08 16.86
C ASP A 268 -23.04 12.46 16.46
N THR A 269 -22.69 12.59 15.18
CA THR A 269 -21.46 12.02 14.62
C THR A 269 -20.26 12.89 15.04
N PRO A 270 -19.24 12.36 15.75
CA PRO A 270 -18.16 13.17 16.37
C PRO A 270 -17.10 13.69 15.38
N PHE A 271 -17.47 13.84 14.12
CA PHE A 271 -16.59 14.22 13.01
C PHE A 271 -16.74 15.73 12.77
N PRO A 272 -15.64 16.51 12.74
CA PRO A 272 -15.73 17.96 12.57
C PRO A 272 -15.77 18.36 11.09
N ALA A 273 -16.37 19.52 10.81
CA ALA A 273 -16.63 20.06 9.48
C ALA A 273 -15.46 20.05 8.47
N ALA A 274 -14.22 20.05 8.95
CA ALA A 274 -13.02 19.95 8.11
C ALA A 274 -12.84 18.56 7.45
N TRP A 275 -13.45 17.52 8.02
CA TRP A 275 -13.38 16.12 7.55
C TRP A 275 -14.70 15.64 6.93
N ASP A 276 -15.75 16.46 6.87
CA ASP A 276 -17.09 16.07 6.36
C ASP A 276 -17.04 15.38 5.00
N SER A 277 -16.26 15.91 4.06
CA SER A 277 -16.10 15.32 2.72
C SER A 277 -15.52 13.90 2.75
N VAL A 278 -14.63 13.62 3.69
CA VAL A 278 -14.03 12.29 3.87
C VAL A 278 -14.97 11.39 4.68
N TYR A 279 -15.62 11.91 5.72
CA TYR A 279 -16.56 11.16 6.55
C TYR A 279 -17.79 10.72 5.76
N GLU A 280 -18.48 11.65 5.11
CA GLU A 280 -19.69 11.39 4.32
C GLU A 280 -19.41 10.38 3.22
N THR A 281 -18.32 10.53 2.47
CA THR A 281 -18.01 9.62 1.35
C THR A 281 -17.56 8.23 1.78
N GLN A 282 -17.06 8.09 3.02
CA GLN A 282 -16.68 6.80 3.60
C GLN A 282 -17.83 6.08 4.35
N THR A 283 -18.95 6.76 4.66
CA THR A 283 -20.01 6.22 5.53
C THR A 283 -21.44 6.34 4.99
N ARG A 284 -21.68 7.32 4.12
CA ARG A 284 -22.96 7.53 3.45
C ARG A 284 -22.93 7.07 2.00
N PHE A 285 -24.09 6.58 1.54
CA PHE A 285 -24.34 6.28 0.15
C PHE A 285 -25.76 6.70 -0.19
N ARG A 286 -25.95 7.41 -1.31
CA ARG A 286 -27.26 7.98 -1.73
C ARG A 286 -27.95 8.89 -0.69
N GLY A 287 -27.20 9.38 0.32
CA GLY A 287 -27.66 10.25 1.40
C GLY A 287 -27.95 9.52 2.73
N GLU A 288 -28.08 8.19 2.69
CA GLU A 288 -28.30 7.34 3.87
C GLU A 288 -26.96 6.98 4.53
N LEU A 289 -26.93 6.89 5.86
CA LEU A 289 -25.81 6.38 6.66
C LEU A 289 -25.87 4.85 6.70
N TYR A 290 -24.77 4.17 6.37
CA TYR A 290 -24.73 2.69 6.36
C TYR A 290 -23.81 2.08 7.43
N GLY A 291 -22.88 2.87 7.99
CA GLY A 291 -21.90 2.34 8.93
C GLY A 291 -21.13 3.40 9.70
N ILE A 292 -20.50 2.98 10.79
CA ILE A 292 -19.62 3.80 11.62
C ILE A 292 -18.17 3.48 11.24
N PRO A 293 -17.30 4.48 10.98
CA PRO A 293 -15.90 4.23 10.73
C PRO A 293 -15.27 3.46 11.89
N TRP A 294 -14.47 2.44 11.55
CA TRP A 294 -13.62 1.74 12.48
C TRP A 294 -12.29 2.47 12.65
N ASN A 295 -11.73 2.90 11.53
CA ASN A 295 -10.52 3.71 11.43
C ASN A 295 -10.53 4.48 10.11
N MET A 296 -9.91 5.65 10.09
CA MET A 296 -9.71 6.48 8.89
C MET A 296 -8.24 6.85 8.86
N ASN A 297 -7.56 6.68 7.73
CA ASN A 297 -6.10 6.64 7.63
C ASN A 297 -5.65 7.32 6.35
N SER A 298 -4.83 8.36 6.44
CA SER A 298 -4.28 9.03 5.25
C SER A 298 -3.09 8.25 4.66
N MET A 299 -2.81 8.45 3.38
CA MET A 299 -1.60 7.96 2.71
C MET A 299 -0.64 9.10 2.42
N VAL A 300 0.62 8.94 2.80
CA VAL A 300 1.69 9.96 2.68
C VAL A 300 2.95 9.32 2.13
N ILE A 301 4.03 10.08 1.90
CA ILE A 301 5.34 9.48 1.64
C ILE A 301 5.98 9.09 2.96
N PHE A 302 6.10 7.78 3.18
CA PHE A 302 7.02 7.21 4.15
C PHE A 302 8.43 7.25 3.57
N TYR A 303 9.43 7.59 4.39
CA TYR A 303 10.83 7.55 3.99
C TYR A 303 11.71 6.86 5.04
N SER A 304 12.59 5.97 4.59
CA SER A 304 13.61 5.31 5.43
C SER A 304 14.84 6.21 5.50
N LYS A 305 15.35 6.49 6.71
CA LYS A 305 16.45 7.44 6.93
C LYS A 305 17.77 6.98 6.30
N LYS A 306 18.13 5.70 6.48
CA LYS A 306 19.39 5.10 6.00
C LYS A 306 19.72 5.42 4.52
N PRO A 307 18.81 5.21 3.54
CA PRO A 307 19.08 5.58 2.14
C PRO A 307 19.41 7.05 1.86
N PHE A 308 18.87 7.98 2.65
CA PHE A 308 19.21 9.41 2.58
C PHE A 308 20.57 9.68 3.24
N ASP A 309 20.79 9.10 4.44
CA ASP A 309 22.05 9.22 5.18
C ASP A 309 23.25 8.70 4.35
N ASN A 310 23.05 7.58 3.64
CA ASN A 310 24.02 6.98 2.71
C ASN A 310 24.45 7.93 1.58
N MET A 311 23.54 8.77 1.10
CA MET A 311 23.77 9.69 -0.02
C MET A 311 24.11 11.12 0.43
N GLY A 312 23.98 11.42 1.73
CA GLY A 312 24.14 12.76 2.28
C GLY A 312 23.06 13.75 1.81
N LEU A 313 21.82 13.28 1.64
CA LEU A 313 20.69 14.08 1.17
C LEU A 313 19.74 14.42 2.32
N ASP A 314 19.18 15.64 2.30
CA ASP A 314 18.17 16.08 3.26
C ASP A 314 16.87 15.27 3.11
N TYR A 315 16.18 15.02 4.23
CA TYR A 315 14.90 14.31 4.25
C TYR A 315 13.76 15.14 3.62
N PRO A 316 12.67 14.51 3.14
CA PRO A 316 11.52 15.21 2.58
C PRO A 316 10.85 16.16 3.59
N THR A 317 10.15 17.19 3.08
CA THR A 317 9.39 18.16 3.90
C THR A 317 8.07 18.49 3.22
N ASP A 318 7.05 18.91 3.97
CA ASP A 318 5.69 19.13 3.46
C ASP A 318 5.53 20.29 2.46
N ASP A 319 6.61 21.01 2.14
CA ASP A 319 6.67 22.07 1.11
C ASP A 319 7.34 21.66 -0.21
N TRP A 320 7.83 20.42 -0.34
CA TRP A 320 8.42 19.91 -1.58
C TRP A 320 7.45 19.82 -2.77
N THR A 321 8.00 19.95 -3.98
CA THR A 321 7.27 19.85 -5.25
C THR A 321 7.31 18.43 -5.83
N TYR A 322 6.45 18.17 -6.83
CA TYR A 322 6.46 16.89 -7.55
C TYR A 322 7.79 16.69 -8.30
N GLU A 323 8.35 17.77 -8.82
CA GLU A 323 9.66 17.83 -9.45
C GLU A 323 10.79 17.49 -8.45
N ASP A 324 10.71 17.97 -7.19
CA ASP A 324 11.65 17.58 -6.12
C ASP A 324 11.54 16.09 -5.77
N PHE A 325 10.31 15.57 -5.63
CA PHE A 325 10.05 14.16 -5.39
C PHE A 325 10.65 13.27 -6.50
N VAL A 326 10.37 13.58 -7.77
CA VAL A 326 10.93 12.86 -8.93
C VAL A 326 12.46 12.89 -8.89
N GLN A 327 13.06 14.07 -8.67
CA GLN A 327 14.52 14.21 -8.63
C GLN A 327 15.16 13.47 -7.43
N LEU A 328 14.47 13.40 -6.29
CA LEU A 328 14.89 12.57 -5.15
C LEU A 328 14.82 11.07 -5.47
N THR A 329 13.79 10.58 -6.17
CA THR A 329 13.75 9.15 -6.57
C THR A 329 14.99 8.74 -7.38
N ILE A 330 15.47 9.65 -8.24
CA ILE A 330 16.67 9.45 -9.05
C ILE A 330 17.93 9.54 -8.18
N ASN A 331 18.06 10.60 -7.36
CA ASN A 331 19.26 10.85 -6.56
C ASN A 331 19.50 9.82 -5.44
N LEU A 332 18.45 9.17 -4.94
CA LEU A 332 18.52 8.14 -3.90
C LEU A 332 18.77 6.73 -4.46
N THR A 333 18.76 6.56 -5.79
CA THR A 333 19.01 5.29 -6.47
C THR A 333 20.49 5.13 -6.82
N GLY A 334 21.11 4.01 -6.46
CA GLY A 334 22.53 3.77 -6.72
C GLY A 334 23.06 2.48 -6.09
N GLU A 335 24.38 2.29 -6.09
CA GLU A 335 25.04 1.16 -5.44
C GLU A 335 25.73 1.63 -4.15
N VAL A 336 25.43 1.00 -3.02
CA VAL A 336 26.03 1.28 -1.70
C VAL A 336 26.55 -0.02 -1.12
N ASP A 337 27.83 -0.06 -0.71
CA ASP A 337 28.53 -1.26 -0.21
C ASP A 337 28.37 -2.53 -1.08
N GLY A 338 28.25 -2.35 -2.40
CA GLY A 338 28.04 -3.45 -3.35
C GLY A 338 26.62 -4.00 -3.38
N GLN A 339 25.64 -3.26 -2.85
CA GLN A 339 24.21 -3.58 -2.89
C GLN A 339 23.43 -2.48 -3.63
N GLN A 340 22.40 -2.87 -4.38
CA GLN A 340 21.50 -1.91 -5.04
C GLN A 340 20.60 -1.23 -4.01
N GLN A 341 20.60 0.09 -4.02
CA GLN A 341 19.66 0.96 -3.34
C GLN A 341 18.67 1.56 -4.35
N PHE A 342 17.41 1.68 -3.97
CA PHE A 342 16.34 2.26 -4.79
C PHE A 342 15.79 3.53 -4.13
N GLY A 343 15.42 4.53 -4.92
CA GLY A 343 14.89 5.79 -4.40
C GLY A 343 13.40 5.75 -4.07
N TYR A 344 12.60 4.90 -4.72
CA TYR A 344 11.16 4.88 -4.51
C TYR A 344 10.52 3.51 -4.79
N GLN A 345 9.69 3.00 -3.88
CA GLN A 345 8.89 1.80 -4.10
C GLN A 345 7.49 2.20 -4.59
N THR A 346 7.19 1.94 -5.87
CA THR A 346 5.88 2.25 -6.44
C THR A 346 4.74 1.44 -5.78
N ASN A 347 3.51 1.88 -6.00
CA ASN A 347 2.31 1.04 -5.85
C ASN A 347 1.68 0.88 -7.24
N SER A 348 1.09 -0.27 -7.53
CA SER A 348 0.55 -0.58 -8.86
C SER A 348 -0.94 -0.94 -8.87
N SER A 349 -1.61 -0.98 -7.73
CA SER A 349 -3.07 -1.13 -7.64
C SER A 349 -3.78 0.23 -7.81
N TYR A 350 -4.97 0.24 -8.39
CA TYR A 350 -5.64 1.47 -8.85
C TYR A 350 -6.01 2.38 -7.69
N GLU A 351 -6.54 1.85 -6.59
CA GLU A 351 -6.88 2.61 -5.40
C GLU A 351 -5.69 3.40 -4.83
N ARG A 352 -4.47 2.86 -4.99
CA ARG A 352 -3.21 3.52 -4.60
C ARG A 352 -2.63 4.42 -5.67
N LEU A 353 -3.17 4.41 -6.88
CA LEU A 353 -2.74 5.28 -7.99
C LEU A 353 -3.61 6.54 -8.10
N ALA A 354 -4.87 6.49 -7.63
CA ALA A 354 -5.84 7.59 -7.73
C ALA A 354 -5.31 8.95 -7.23
N CYS A 355 -4.70 9.03 -6.05
CA CYS A 355 -4.14 10.30 -5.54
C CYS A 355 -2.97 10.85 -6.36
N TRP A 356 -2.25 10.01 -7.11
CA TRP A 356 -1.24 10.49 -8.07
C TRP A 356 -1.92 11.04 -9.32
N MET A 357 -2.91 10.33 -9.88
CA MET A 357 -3.66 10.78 -11.05
C MET A 357 -4.36 12.13 -10.79
N ARG A 358 -4.91 12.31 -9.58
CA ARG A 358 -5.62 13.54 -9.17
C ARG A 358 -4.72 14.60 -8.50
N LEU A 359 -3.39 14.42 -8.48
CA LEU A 359 -2.47 15.31 -7.74
C LEU A 359 -2.55 16.78 -8.22
N ASN A 360 -2.81 16.99 -9.51
CA ASN A 360 -2.98 18.31 -10.13
C ASN A 360 -4.41 18.88 -10.04
N GLY A 361 -5.38 18.11 -9.52
CA GLY A 361 -6.79 18.44 -9.46
C GLY A 361 -7.65 17.89 -10.62
N ASP A 362 -7.07 17.17 -11.58
CA ASP A 362 -7.84 16.42 -12.58
C ASP A 362 -8.50 15.18 -11.95
N LYS A 363 -9.40 14.52 -12.69
CA LYS A 363 -10.10 13.30 -12.28
C LYS A 363 -10.14 12.30 -13.43
N GLU A 364 -10.01 11.02 -13.12
CA GLU A 364 -10.14 9.91 -14.07
C GLU A 364 -11.61 9.53 -14.37
N TRP A 365 -12.57 10.26 -13.79
CA TRP A 365 -14.01 10.13 -13.96
C TRP A 365 -14.69 11.50 -14.10
N ASP A 366 -15.88 11.54 -14.69
CA ASP A 366 -16.78 12.70 -14.60
C ASP A 366 -17.19 13.02 -13.15
N GLN A 367 -17.43 11.98 -12.34
CA GLN A 367 -17.76 12.08 -10.92
C GLN A 367 -17.27 10.86 -10.13
N GLU A 368 -16.79 11.06 -8.90
CA GLU A 368 -16.26 9.98 -8.05
C GLU A 368 -17.32 9.00 -7.54
N ILE A 369 -18.59 9.45 -7.48
CA ILE A 369 -19.73 8.66 -7.02
C ILE A 369 -20.59 8.34 -8.25
N GLU A 370 -20.77 7.06 -8.55
CA GLU A 370 -21.55 6.58 -9.71
C GLU A 370 -21.09 7.20 -11.06
N PRO A 371 -19.81 7.02 -11.45
CA PRO A 371 -19.25 7.60 -12.68
C PRO A 371 -19.97 7.12 -13.94
N LYS A 372 -20.01 7.97 -14.96
CA LYS A 372 -20.63 7.68 -16.27
C LYS A 372 -19.71 7.93 -17.45
N GLU A 373 -18.67 8.76 -17.29
CA GLU A 373 -17.64 8.96 -18.31
C GLU A 373 -16.24 8.67 -17.74
N ALA A 374 -15.45 7.92 -18.50
CA ALA A 374 -14.07 7.59 -18.17
C ALA A 374 -13.12 8.64 -18.77
N LEU A 375 -12.30 9.28 -17.92
CA LEU A 375 -11.42 10.41 -18.26
C LEU A 375 -9.93 10.09 -18.01
N TRP A 376 -9.54 8.82 -18.12
CA TRP A 376 -8.18 8.35 -17.81
C TRP A 376 -7.13 8.81 -18.84
N ASP A 377 -7.53 9.10 -20.07
CA ASP A 377 -6.63 9.46 -21.19
C ASP A 377 -6.32 10.95 -21.31
N THR A 378 -6.55 11.74 -20.25
CA THR A 378 -6.02 13.11 -20.19
C THR A 378 -4.48 13.10 -20.09
N PRO A 379 -3.76 14.07 -20.69
CA PRO A 379 -2.30 14.06 -20.71
C PRO A 379 -1.65 13.98 -19.32
N ALA A 380 -2.17 14.72 -18.34
CA ALA A 380 -1.60 14.77 -17.00
C ALA A 380 -1.84 13.47 -16.21
N ILE A 381 -3.02 12.85 -16.34
CA ILE A 381 -3.28 11.53 -15.74
C ILE A 381 -2.36 10.48 -16.39
N MET A 382 -2.20 10.50 -17.72
CA MET A 382 -1.23 9.63 -18.40
C MET A 382 0.21 9.88 -17.96
N ASP A 383 0.65 11.12 -17.73
CA ASP A 383 1.98 11.44 -17.20
C ASP A 383 2.20 10.79 -15.81
N PHE A 384 1.22 10.90 -14.90
CA PHE A 384 1.30 10.30 -13.57
C PHE A 384 1.26 8.76 -13.61
N ILE A 385 0.38 8.16 -14.42
CA ILE A 385 0.33 6.70 -14.66
C ILE A 385 1.68 6.23 -15.23
N ASN A 386 2.22 6.95 -16.22
CA ASN A 386 3.49 6.61 -16.85
C ASN A 386 4.63 6.59 -15.83
N PHE A 387 4.72 7.60 -14.97
CA PHE A 387 5.76 7.65 -13.95
C PHE A 387 5.66 6.46 -12.99
N GLN A 388 4.49 6.23 -12.39
CA GLN A 388 4.28 5.24 -11.34
C GLN A 388 4.34 3.78 -11.84
N LEU A 389 3.83 3.48 -13.04
CA LEU A 389 3.73 2.10 -13.55
C LEU A 389 4.83 1.71 -14.55
N TYR A 390 5.34 2.65 -15.34
CA TYR A 390 6.32 2.36 -16.40
C TYR A 390 7.70 2.96 -16.08
N ALA A 391 7.84 4.28 -16.05
CA ALA A 391 9.13 4.96 -16.06
C ALA A 391 9.97 4.70 -14.80
N CYS A 392 9.36 4.63 -13.60
CA CYS A 392 10.07 4.29 -12.37
C CYS A 392 10.79 2.93 -12.42
N ILE A 393 10.25 1.97 -13.17
CA ILE A 393 10.77 0.60 -13.27
C ILE A 393 11.64 0.45 -14.52
N ASN A 394 11.10 0.85 -15.68
CA ASN A 394 11.61 0.49 -17.01
C ASN A 394 12.48 1.57 -17.68
N GLU A 395 12.40 2.84 -17.27
CA GLU A 395 13.25 3.92 -17.82
C GLU A 395 14.33 4.40 -16.85
N PHE A 396 13.96 4.67 -15.60
CA PHE A 396 14.87 5.23 -14.60
C PHE A 396 15.46 4.17 -13.64
N GLY A 397 14.82 3.02 -13.48
CA GLY A 397 15.26 1.95 -12.55
C GLY A 397 15.24 2.35 -11.07
N VAL A 398 14.49 3.40 -10.71
CA VAL A 398 14.41 3.94 -9.34
C VAL A 398 13.50 3.15 -8.41
N SER A 399 12.68 2.25 -8.97
CA SER A 399 11.84 1.30 -8.26
C SER A 399 12.27 -0.14 -8.56
N PRO A 400 12.28 -1.03 -7.55
CA PRO A 400 12.52 -2.45 -7.76
C PRO A 400 11.40 -3.05 -8.63
N THR A 401 11.77 -4.03 -9.45
CA THR A 401 10.79 -4.87 -10.17
C THR A 401 10.04 -5.79 -9.19
N PRO A 402 8.86 -6.33 -9.56
CA PRO A 402 8.17 -7.35 -8.75
C PRO A 402 9.08 -8.53 -8.37
N ALA A 403 9.88 -9.03 -9.32
CA ALA A 403 10.83 -10.13 -9.10
C ALA A 403 11.98 -9.75 -8.13
N MET A 404 12.37 -8.47 -8.06
CA MET A 404 13.34 -7.97 -7.08
C MET A 404 12.75 -7.85 -5.66
N MET A 405 11.42 -7.78 -5.53
CA MET A 405 10.72 -7.73 -4.24
C MET A 405 10.36 -9.10 -3.65
N GLU A 406 10.54 -10.18 -4.43
CA GLU A 406 10.29 -11.56 -3.98
C GLU A 406 11.11 -11.92 -2.73
N GLY A 407 10.50 -12.69 -1.83
CA GLY A 407 11.08 -13.05 -0.53
C GLY A 407 11.19 -11.91 0.49
N GLY A 408 10.58 -10.74 0.23
CA GLY A 408 10.59 -9.61 1.18
C GLY A 408 11.88 -8.78 1.13
N ASN A 409 12.59 -8.81 0.01
CA ASN A 409 13.79 -8.02 -0.25
C ASN A 409 13.44 -6.71 -0.96
N ASN A 410 14.33 -5.72 -0.95
CA ASN A 410 14.20 -4.48 -1.71
C ASN A 410 12.83 -3.79 -1.52
N GLN A 411 12.41 -3.67 -0.26
CA GLN A 411 11.21 -2.94 0.14
C GLN A 411 11.59 -1.88 1.17
N ILE A 412 10.70 -0.92 1.44
CA ILE A 412 10.97 0.13 2.43
C ILE A 412 11.20 -0.45 3.84
N ASP A 413 10.47 -1.51 4.22
CA ASP A 413 10.64 -2.31 5.44
C ASP A 413 11.89 -3.22 5.44
N SER A 414 12.64 -3.26 4.33
CA SER A 414 13.98 -3.87 4.26
C SER A 414 15.10 -2.82 4.33
N GLY A 415 14.78 -1.54 4.50
CA GLY A 415 15.76 -0.45 4.59
C GLY A 415 16.65 -0.25 3.35
N ASN A 416 16.25 -0.77 2.18
CA ASN A 416 16.99 -0.65 0.92
C ASN A 416 16.26 0.22 -0.13
N VAL A 417 15.02 0.62 0.14
CA VAL A 417 14.29 1.61 -0.66
C VAL A 417 14.08 2.87 0.17
N ALA A 418 14.34 4.04 -0.42
CA ALA A 418 14.37 5.30 0.31
C ALA A 418 12.97 5.85 0.63
N MET A 419 12.03 5.79 -0.31
CA MET A 419 10.67 6.33 -0.17
C MET A 419 9.60 5.33 -0.62
N LYS A 420 8.39 5.43 -0.06
CA LYS A 420 7.19 4.71 -0.51
C LYS A 420 5.95 5.54 -0.17
N MET A 421 4.95 5.59 -1.05
CA MET A 421 3.63 6.09 -0.65
C MET A 421 2.87 5.00 0.11
N GLU A 422 2.49 5.27 1.37
CA GLU A 422 1.91 4.28 2.27
C GLU A 422 1.09 4.94 3.39
N GLY A 423 0.31 4.17 4.15
CA GLY A 423 -0.49 4.65 5.29
C GLY A 423 -0.09 4.06 6.66
N PRO A 424 -0.65 4.61 7.76
CA PRO A 424 -0.31 4.28 9.16
C PRO A 424 -0.33 2.79 9.54
N TRP A 425 -1.18 2.00 8.90
CA TRP A 425 -1.22 0.53 9.03
C TRP A 425 0.14 -0.14 8.76
N PHE A 426 1.09 0.54 8.12
CA PHE A 426 2.43 0.04 7.80
C PHE A 426 3.49 0.33 8.89
N PHE A 427 3.15 0.98 10.00
CA PHE A 427 4.10 1.12 11.14
C PHE A 427 4.59 -0.22 11.72
N PRO A 428 3.75 -1.27 11.92
CA PRO A 428 4.23 -2.59 12.33
C PRO A 428 5.23 -3.18 11.32
N LYS A 429 5.03 -2.86 10.04
CA LYS A 429 5.94 -3.25 8.97
C LYS A 429 7.28 -2.53 9.05
N MET A 430 7.30 -1.21 9.25
CA MET A 430 8.55 -0.45 9.47
C MET A 430 9.27 -0.84 10.77
N ALA A 431 8.52 -1.17 11.82
CA ALA A 431 9.08 -1.46 13.14
C ALA A 431 9.55 -2.92 13.29
N CYS A 432 8.83 -3.89 12.74
CA CYS A 432 9.07 -5.32 12.97
C CYS A 432 9.28 -6.15 11.71
N ARG A 433 8.99 -5.61 10.52
CA ARG A 433 8.94 -6.34 9.23
C ARG A 433 7.89 -7.46 9.15
N GLU A 434 7.14 -7.69 10.22
CA GLU A 434 6.01 -8.62 10.33
C GLU A 434 4.78 -7.92 10.94
N TRP A 435 3.58 -8.51 10.77
CA TRP A 435 2.31 -7.93 11.23
C TRP A 435 2.00 -8.22 12.70
N SER A 436 2.57 -9.27 13.29
CA SER A 436 2.41 -9.62 14.72
C SER A 436 3.22 -8.71 15.65
N CYS A 437 4.43 -8.37 15.25
CA CYS A 437 5.24 -7.28 15.78
C CYS A 437 5.51 -7.32 17.29
N THR A 438 6.27 -8.34 17.72
CA THR A 438 6.71 -8.49 19.12
C THR A 438 7.83 -7.50 19.49
N GLU A 439 8.13 -7.38 20.79
CA GLU A 439 9.25 -6.55 21.28
C GLU A 439 10.61 -7.01 20.72
N GLU A 440 10.82 -8.32 20.58
CA GLU A 440 12.02 -8.88 19.95
C GLU A 440 12.06 -8.57 18.44
N ALA A 441 10.91 -8.67 17.75
CA ALA A 441 10.82 -8.33 16.35
C ALA A 441 11.16 -6.84 16.10
N MET A 442 10.70 -5.93 16.98
CA MET A 442 11.11 -4.52 16.98
C MET A 442 12.62 -4.38 17.19
N ALA A 443 13.18 -5.02 18.22
CA ALA A 443 14.59 -4.90 18.57
C ALA A 443 15.55 -5.40 17.46
N GLU A 444 15.11 -6.36 16.64
CA GLU A 444 15.91 -6.92 15.54
C GLU A 444 15.67 -6.28 14.16
N ASN A 445 14.46 -5.76 13.88
CA ASN A 445 14.05 -5.40 12.51
C ASN A 445 13.67 -3.92 12.31
N TYR A 446 13.71 -3.07 13.34
CA TYR A 446 13.31 -1.65 13.24
C TYR A 446 14.09 -0.90 12.16
N VAL A 447 13.37 -0.37 11.16
CA VAL A 447 13.91 0.52 10.13
C VAL A 447 13.60 1.98 10.53
N PRO A 448 14.60 2.81 10.91
CA PRO A 448 14.36 4.20 11.24
C PRO A 448 13.76 4.97 10.07
N PHE A 449 12.57 5.54 10.28
CA PHE A 449 11.77 6.16 9.24
C PHE A 449 11.23 7.53 9.64
N GLY A 450 10.61 8.21 8.69
CA GLY A 450 9.77 9.39 8.89
C GLY A 450 8.65 9.44 7.86
N VAL A 451 7.82 10.46 7.93
CA VAL A 451 6.76 10.73 6.94
C VAL A 451 6.78 12.19 6.48
N ALA A 452 6.34 12.43 5.25
CA ALA A 452 6.05 13.74 4.70
C ALA A 452 4.82 13.66 3.77
N GLN A 453 4.02 14.72 3.70
CA GLN A 453 2.85 14.79 2.83
C GLN A 453 3.24 14.57 1.35
N LEU A 454 2.28 14.18 0.51
CA LEU A 454 2.50 14.00 -0.93
C LEU A 454 3.00 15.31 -1.55
N PRO A 455 3.88 15.28 -2.57
CA PRO A 455 4.46 16.49 -3.11
C PRO A 455 3.41 17.43 -3.71
N LYS A 456 3.64 18.74 -3.62
CA LYS A 456 2.78 19.76 -4.25
C LYS A 456 3.05 19.82 -5.74
N THR A 457 2.03 20.00 -6.58
CA THR A 457 2.27 20.32 -8.00
C THR A 457 2.78 21.76 -8.15
N SER A 458 3.24 22.12 -9.35
CA SER A 458 3.57 23.50 -9.71
C SER A 458 2.38 24.49 -9.62
N ASN A 459 1.14 24.00 -9.53
CA ASN A 459 -0.06 24.80 -9.23
C ASN A 459 -0.36 24.92 -7.71
N GLY A 460 0.44 24.28 -6.85
CA GLY A 460 0.25 24.24 -5.40
C GLY A 460 -0.78 23.21 -4.91
N THR A 461 -1.35 22.40 -5.80
CA THR A 461 -2.32 21.36 -5.46
C THR A 461 -1.65 20.11 -4.88
N ARG A 462 -2.43 19.33 -4.13
CA ARG A 462 -2.07 18.09 -3.46
C ARG A 462 -3.34 17.25 -3.34
N ALA A 463 -3.22 15.93 -3.37
CA ALA A 463 -4.30 14.98 -3.13
C ALA A 463 -3.76 13.80 -2.33
N HIS A 464 -4.51 13.34 -1.33
CA HIS A 464 -4.18 12.20 -0.48
C HIS A 464 -5.29 11.15 -0.54
N MET A 465 -4.96 9.87 -0.74
CA MET A 465 -5.94 8.83 -0.39
C MET A 465 -6.16 8.87 1.12
N VAL A 466 -7.42 8.89 1.55
CA VAL A 466 -7.78 8.44 2.90
C VAL A 466 -8.51 7.11 2.72
N PHE A 467 -7.90 6.04 3.22
CA PHE A 467 -8.56 4.74 3.34
C PHE A 467 -9.07 4.54 4.76
N GLY A 468 -9.89 3.53 4.94
CA GLY A 468 -10.46 3.22 6.23
C GLY A 468 -11.20 1.90 6.18
N HIS A 469 -11.51 1.43 7.37
CA HIS A 469 -12.48 0.36 7.57
C HIS A 469 -13.75 1.01 8.11
N VAL A 470 -14.91 0.54 7.65
CA VAL A 470 -16.23 0.94 8.17
C VAL A 470 -16.96 -0.31 8.67
N LEU A 471 -17.57 -0.22 9.85
CA LEU A 471 -18.41 -1.28 10.40
C LEU A 471 -19.85 -1.02 9.96
N LEU A 472 -20.42 -1.99 9.26
CA LEU A 472 -21.73 -1.92 8.62
C LEU A 472 -22.67 -2.95 9.26
N MET A 473 -23.93 -2.58 9.45
CA MET A 473 -24.95 -3.54 9.90
C MET A 473 -25.44 -4.38 8.71
N ASN A 474 -25.44 -5.70 8.85
CA ASN A 474 -26.03 -6.64 7.90
C ASN A 474 -27.56 -6.46 7.84
N SER A 475 -28.15 -6.31 6.65
CA SER A 475 -29.60 -6.14 6.46
C SER A 475 -30.45 -7.36 6.85
N ARG A 476 -29.81 -8.45 7.31
CA ARG A 476 -30.43 -9.67 7.81
C ARG A 476 -30.10 -10.00 9.27
N THR A 477 -29.54 -9.06 10.05
CA THR A 477 -29.38 -9.28 11.49
C THR A 477 -30.74 -9.51 12.15
N GLU A 478 -30.81 -10.45 13.09
CA GLU A 478 -31.98 -10.63 13.98
C GLU A 478 -31.86 -9.75 15.24
N HIS A 479 -30.75 -9.00 15.38
CA HIS A 479 -30.32 -8.23 16.56
C HIS A 479 -29.86 -6.81 16.18
N PRO A 480 -30.70 -5.99 15.51
CA PRO A 480 -30.30 -4.68 15.00
C PRO A 480 -30.00 -3.67 16.12
N ASP A 481 -30.69 -3.76 17.26
CA ASP A 481 -30.49 -2.82 18.37
C ASP A 481 -29.17 -3.10 19.10
N GLU A 482 -28.89 -4.36 19.39
CA GLU A 482 -27.64 -4.81 20.01
C GLU A 482 -26.43 -4.57 19.09
N THR A 483 -26.62 -4.77 17.78
CA THR A 483 -25.63 -4.41 16.76
C THR A 483 -25.36 -2.91 16.72
N TRP A 484 -26.41 -2.09 16.84
CA TRP A 484 -26.27 -0.63 16.87
C TRP A 484 -25.58 -0.11 18.13
N GLU A 485 -25.82 -0.71 19.30
CA GLU A 485 -25.01 -0.40 20.51
C GLU A 485 -23.52 -0.66 20.28
N PHE A 486 -23.16 -1.78 19.65
CA PHE A 486 -21.76 -2.07 19.31
C PHE A 486 -21.18 -1.06 18.30
N LEU A 487 -21.94 -0.70 17.24
CA LEU A 487 -21.50 0.29 16.25
C LEU A 487 -21.24 1.67 16.89
N LYS A 488 -22.10 2.12 17.81
CA LYS A 488 -21.89 3.36 18.58
C LYS A 488 -20.63 3.28 19.45
N PHE A 489 -20.40 2.15 20.13
CA PHE A 489 -19.20 1.93 20.94
C PHE A 489 -17.90 1.92 20.10
N ALA A 490 -17.93 1.28 18.92
CA ALA A 490 -16.77 1.18 18.04
C ALA A 490 -16.25 2.54 17.52
N GLY A 491 -17.16 3.51 17.34
CA GLY A 491 -16.80 4.91 17.04
C GLY A 491 -16.38 5.75 18.27
N GLY A 492 -16.56 5.23 19.48
CA GLY A 492 -16.27 5.92 20.74
C GLY A 492 -14.86 5.70 21.29
N GLU A 493 -14.46 6.52 22.26
CA GLU A 493 -13.09 6.51 22.83
C GLU A 493 -12.69 5.13 23.41
N GLY A 494 -13.64 4.37 23.95
CA GLY A 494 -13.43 3.02 24.51
C GLY A 494 -12.89 1.99 23.51
N ALA A 495 -13.23 2.11 22.22
CA ALA A 495 -12.62 1.29 21.17
C ALA A 495 -11.48 2.02 20.44
N GLN A 496 -11.64 3.33 20.20
CA GLN A 496 -10.67 4.14 19.46
C GLN A 496 -9.31 4.28 20.17
N GLN A 497 -9.26 4.13 21.50
CA GLN A 497 -8.01 3.99 22.27
C GLN A 497 -7.15 2.79 21.83
N TYR A 498 -7.76 1.69 21.34
CA TYR A 498 -7.06 0.50 20.89
C TYR A 498 -6.70 0.58 19.41
N VAL A 499 -7.58 1.18 18.59
CA VAL A 499 -7.27 1.53 17.19
C VAL A 499 -5.97 2.34 17.13
N ALA A 500 -5.86 3.39 17.96
CA ALA A 500 -4.66 4.22 18.09
C ALA A 500 -3.37 3.41 18.33
N GLN A 501 -3.41 2.43 19.24
CA GLN A 501 -2.25 1.60 19.63
C GLN A 501 -1.77 0.64 18.53
N SER A 502 -2.59 0.37 17.52
CA SER A 502 -2.21 -0.45 16.36
C SER A 502 -1.36 0.28 15.33
N GLY A 503 -1.27 1.60 15.43
CA GLY A 503 -0.74 2.46 14.38
C GLY A 503 -1.80 2.95 13.39
N ARG A 504 -2.96 2.30 13.27
CA ARG A 504 -4.10 2.83 12.49
C ARG A 504 -4.63 4.12 13.15
N GLN A 505 -5.02 5.08 12.32
CA GLN A 505 -5.52 6.38 12.76
C GLN A 505 -6.99 6.28 13.23
N PRO A 506 -7.30 6.82 14.42
CA PRO A 506 -8.67 6.95 14.91
C PRO A 506 -9.56 7.82 14.03
N VAL A 507 -10.85 7.77 14.31
CA VAL A 507 -11.89 8.33 13.43
C VAL A 507 -12.13 9.84 13.62
N THR A 508 -11.59 10.48 14.67
CA THR A 508 -11.74 11.92 14.92
C THR A 508 -10.39 12.63 15.08
N PRO A 509 -10.27 13.95 14.79
CA PRO A 509 -9.04 14.70 15.05
C PRO A 509 -8.63 14.76 16.52
N ASP A 510 -9.60 14.80 17.45
CA ASP A 510 -9.32 14.77 18.89
C ASP A 510 -8.66 13.45 19.30
N PHE A 511 -9.18 12.30 18.82
CA PHE A 511 -8.55 11.01 19.06
C PHE A 511 -7.19 10.87 18.34
N ASN A 512 -7.01 11.50 17.18
CA ASN A 512 -5.71 11.55 16.50
C ASN A 512 -4.68 12.33 17.32
N GLU A 513 -5.04 13.51 17.85
CA GLU A 513 -4.14 14.36 18.64
C GLU A 513 -3.90 13.82 20.06
N ARG A 514 -4.93 13.30 20.75
CA ARG A 514 -4.83 12.84 22.15
C ARG A 514 -4.34 11.41 22.33
N LEU A 515 -4.70 10.49 21.43
CA LEU A 515 -4.48 9.05 21.62
C LEU A 515 -3.41 8.52 20.65
N TRP A 516 -3.60 8.76 19.35
CA TRP A 516 -2.75 8.17 18.31
C TRP A 516 -1.38 8.84 18.20
N LYS A 517 -1.33 10.17 18.09
CA LYS A 517 -0.08 10.93 17.95
C LYS A 517 0.94 10.63 19.07
N PRO A 518 0.58 10.62 20.37
CA PRO A 518 1.47 10.12 21.42
C PRO A 518 1.88 8.66 21.21
N SER A 519 0.94 7.77 20.91
CA SER A 519 1.23 6.35 20.67
C SER A 519 2.20 6.12 19.50
N THR A 520 2.13 6.91 18.43
CA THR A 520 3.08 6.80 17.30
C THR A 520 4.50 7.24 17.64
N ILE A 521 4.65 8.25 18.49
CA ILE A 521 5.96 8.70 18.97
C ILE A 521 6.54 7.66 19.94
N GLU A 522 5.71 7.16 20.88
CA GLU A 522 6.16 6.26 21.97
C GLU A 522 6.35 4.80 21.53
N LYS A 523 5.45 4.24 20.71
CA LYS A 523 5.49 2.83 20.28
C LYS A 523 6.18 2.63 18.93
N TRP A 524 5.93 3.52 17.97
CA TRP A 524 6.39 3.34 16.59
C TRP A 524 7.65 4.16 16.24
N GLY A 525 8.16 4.98 17.18
CA GLY A 525 9.39 5.77 17.00
C GLY A 525 9.27 6.90 15.98
N LEU A 526 8.05 7.26 15.55
CA LEU A 526 7.81 8.27 14.53
C LEU A 526 7.89 9.67 15.15
N GLU A 527 9.06 10.30 15.02
CA GLU A 527 9.39 11.63 15.59
C GLU A 527 8.39 12.74 15.25
N ASN A 528 7.78 12.69 14.06
CA ASN A 528 6.75 13.64 13.62
C ASN A 528 5.63 12.93 12.84
N PRO A 529 4.50 12.61 13.47
CA PRO A 529 3.33 12.03 12.79
C PRO A 529 2.40 13.09 12.18
N GLN A 530 2.65 14.40 12.36
CA GLN A 530 1.76 15.47 11.90
C GLN A 530 1.38 15.39 10.40
N PRO A 531 2.29 15.05 9.46
CA PRO A 531 1.96 14.96 8.04
C PRO A 531 0.81 13.98 7.71
N LEU A 532 0.55 12.99 8.58
CA LEU A 532 -0.57 12.04 8.44
C LEU A 532 -1.91 12.58 8.98
N ILE A 533 -1.88 13.58 9.86
CA ILE A 533 -3.09 14.28 10.33
C ILE A 533 -3.47 15.36 9.31
N ASP A 534 -2.48 16.17 8.91
CA ASP A 534 -2.65 17.27 7.95
C ASP A 534 -3.08 16.78 6.56
N ALA A 535 -2.66 15.56 6.16
CA ALA A 535 -3.04 14.93 4.91
C ALA A 535 -4.57 14.77 4.70
N PHE A 536 -5.37 14.78 5.77
CA PHE A 536 -6.84 14.77 5.65
C PHE A 536 -7.39 16.07 5.03
N GLU A 537 -6.70 17.21 5.17
CA GLU A 537 -7.15 18.50 4.60
C GLU A 537 -7.19 18.50 3.06
N SER A 538 -6.43 17.59 2.43
CA SER A 538 -6.49 17.31 0.99
C SER A 538 -6.78 15.83 0.71
N GLY A 539 -7.54 15.20 1.62
CA GLY A 539 -8.07 13.86 1.45
C GLY A 539 -9.09 13.78 0.33
N ILE A 540 -8.93 12.79 -0.56
CA ILE A 540 -9.86 12.49 -1.65
C ILE A 540 -10.60 11.17 -1.40
N LEU A 541 -11.85 11.11 -1.88
CA LEU A 541 -12.56 9.86 -2.12
C LEU A 541 -11.86 9.08 -3.24
N HIS A 542 -11.98 7.75 -3.22
CA HIS A 542 -11.62 6.86 -4.33
C HIS A 542 -12.64 6.97 -5.50
N LEU A 543 -12.93 5.86 -6.17
CA LEU A 543 -14.21 5.54 -6.80
C LEU A 543 -15.20 5.04 -5.73
N ALA A 544 -16.48 5.41 -5.83
CA ALA A 544 -17.57 4.85 -5.01
C ALA A 544 -18.85 4.63 -5.83
N GLY A 545 -19.68 3.68 -5.38
CA GLY A 545 -20.99 3.39 -5.97
C GLY A 545 -21.14 1.92 -6.38
N GLU A 546 -22.00 1.66 -7.36
CA GLU A 546 -22.34 0.30 -7.77
C GLU A 546 -21.26 -0.38 -8.63
N VAL A 547 -20.56 0.39 -9.46
CA VAL A 547 -19.42 -0.06 -10.27
C VAL A 547 -18.23 -0.28 -9.35
N ASP A 548 -17.97 -1.55 -8.98
CA ASP A 548 -16.95 -1.88 -7.99
C ASP A 548 -15.54 -1.96 -8.60
N ASP A 549 -14.55 -1.39 -7.90
CA ASP A 549 -13.16 -1.30 -8.37
C ASP A 549 -12.62 -2.66 -8.80
N ARG A 550 -12.89 -3.74 -8.06
CA ARG A 550 -12.35 -5.07 -8.36
C ARG A 550 -12.76 -5.53 -9.76
N TYR A 551 -13.93 -5.11 -10.25
CA TYR A 551 -14.39 -5.37 -11.60
C TYR A 551 -13.60 -4.57 -12.66
N ILE A 552 -13.41 -3.26 -12.44
CA ILE A 552 -12.56 -2.41 -13.30
C ILE A 552 -11.11 -2.90 -13.32
N THR A 553 -10.58 -3.27 -12.15
CA THR A 553 -9.24 -3.84 -11.95
C THR A 553 -9.08 -5.21 -12.59
N ALA A 554 -10.11 -6.07 -12.59
CA ALA A 554 -10.05 -7.38 -13.27
C ALA A 554 -10.17 -7.28 -14.79
N GLU A 555 -11.16 -6.53 -15.29
CA GLU A 555 -11.56 -6.52 -16.71
C GLU A 555 -10.85 -5.48 -17.57
N ALA A 556 -10.17 -4.50 -16.96
CA ALA A 556 -9.57 -3.37 -17.68
C ALA A 556 -8.18 -2.96 -17.12
N TYR A 557 -8.13 -2.45 -15.88
CA TYR A 557 -6.92 -1.82 -15.35
C TYR A 557 -5.79 -2.81 -15.07
N GLY A 558 -6.07 -4.01 -14.54
CA GLY A 558 -5.04 -5.03 -14.28
C GLY A 558 -4.26 -5.44 -15.55
N PRO A 559 -4.93 -5.86 -16.64
CA PRO A 559 -4.27 -6.14 -17.91
C PRO A 559 -3.48 -4.97 -18.51
N ALA A 560 -3.93 -3.72 -18.30
CA ALA A 560 -3.23 -2.52 -18.74
C ALA A 560 -1.97 -2.24 -17.88
N ARG A 561 -2.11 -2.28 -16.55
CA ARG A 561 -1.01 -2.21 -15.56
C ARG A 561 0.07 -3.24 -15.86
N ASP A 562 -0.31 -4.49 -16.13
CA ASP A 562 0.66 -5.57 -16.30
C ASP A 562 1.53 -5.39 -17.55
N ARG A 563 0.98 -4.84 -18.65
CA ARG A 563 1.77 -4.41 -19.83
C ARG A 563 2.77 -3.31 -19.48
N MET A 564 2.35 -2.29 -18.73
CA MET A 564 3.20 -1.15 -18.35
C MET A 564 4.32 -1.58 -17.40
N VAL A 565 4.00 -2.38 -16.38
CA VAL A 565 4.98 -2.88 -15.40
C VAL A 565 5.97 -3.86 -16.04
N ALA A 566 5.52 -4.71 -16.98
CA ALA A 566 6.39 -5.59 -17.76
C ALA A 566 7.30 -4.86 -18.76
N GLY A 567 7.01 -3.59 -19.07
CA GLY A 567 7.76 -2.79 -20.05
C GLY A 567 7.36 -3.04 -21.51
N ASP A 568 6.22 -3.69 -21.76
CA ASP A 568 5.74 -4.00 -23.13
C ASP A 568 5.35 -2.74 -23.92
N ALA A 569 4.75 -1.76 -23.24
CA ALA A 569 4.29 -0.49 -23.78
C ALA A 569 4.17 0.56 -22.66
N ASP A 570 4.31 1.84 -23.00
CA ASP A 570 4.18 2.96 -22.05
C ASP A 570 2.71 3.40 -21.83
N ALA A 571 2.46 4.30 -20.88
CA ALA A 571 1.09 4.71 -20.58
C ALA A 571 0.40 5.49 -21.72
N PHE A 572 1.14 6.17 -22.59
CA PHE A 572 0.56 6.89 -23.73
C PHE A 572 0.12 5.93 -24.85
N GLU A 573 0.74 4.75 -24.95
CA GLU A 573 0.28 3.66 -25.81
C GLU A 573 -0.85 2.83 -25.17
N VAL A 574 -0.87 2.66 -23.83
CA VAL A 574 -1.81 1.75 -23.13
C VAL A 574 -3.08 2.42 -22.62
N VAL A 575 -2.99 3.63 -22.04
CA VAL A 575 -4.12 4.26 -21.33
C VAL A 575 -5.29 4.65 -22.25
N PRO A 576 -5.11 5.06 -23.53
CA PRO A 576 -6.25 5.26 -24.43
C PRO A 576 -7.03 3.97 -24.73
N GLU A 577 -6.36 2.81 -24.76
CA GLU A 577 -7.04 1.50 -24.89
C GLU A 577 -7.80 1.14 -23.60
N LEU A 578 -7.19 1.44 -22.44
CA LEU A 578 -7.81 1.28 -21.12
C LEU A 578 -9.07 2.14 -20.97
N ASN A 579 -8.99 3.44 -21.31
CA ASN A 579 -10.09 4.39 -21.13
C ASN A 579 -11.32 3.98 -21.95
N ALA A 580 -11.11 3.60 -23.22
CA ALA A 580 -12.18 3.09 -24.08
C ALA A 580 -12.79 1.76 -23.56
N LYS A 581 -11.98 0.87 -22.97
CA LYS A 581 -12.49 -0.36 -22.33
C LYS A 581 -13.28 -0.07 -21.06
N ILE A 582 -12.83 0.88 -20.22
CA ILE A 582 -13.56 1.31 -19.03
C ILE A 582 -14.90 1.95 -19.43
N GLN A 583 -14.93 2.83 -20.45
CA GLN A 583 -16.19 3.40 -20.94
C GLN A 583 -17.18 2.33 -21.40
N SER A 584 -16.73 1.31 -22.15
CA SER A 584 -17.59 0.17 -22.55
C SER A 584 -18.19 -0.54 -21.33
N LEU A 585 -17.43 -0.72 -20.25
CA LEU A 585 -17.92 -1.32 -19.01
C LEU A 585 -18.94 -0.44 -18.29
N LEU A 586 -18.75 0.89 -18.28
CA LEU A 586 -19.73 1.84 -17.73
C LEU A 586 -21.02 1.84 -18.58
N ASP A 587 -20.91 1.91 -19.90
CA ASP A 587 -22.03 1.90 -20.83
C ASP A 587 -22.86 0.60 -20.70
N GLU A 588 -22.19 -0.56 -20.67
CA GLU A 588 -22.81 -1.88 -20.48
C GLU A 588 -23.47 -2.00 -19.10
N TYR A 589 -22.83 -1.51 -18.04
CA TYR A 589 -23.38 -1.54 -16.69
C TYR A 589 -24.60 -0.61 -16.56
N TRP A 590 -24.51 0.65 -16.96
CA TRP A 590 -25.62 1.60 -16.80
C TRP A 590 -26.83 1.24 -17.68
N ALA A 591 -26.60 0.75 -18.90
CA ALA A 591 -27.67 0.22 -19.74
C ALA A 591 -28.39 -1.03 -19.16
N SER A 592 -27.81 -1.67 -18.13
CA SER A 592 -28.45 -2.77 -17.39
C SER A 592 -29.33 -2.31 -16.22
N GLN A 593 -29.21 -1.05 -15.76
CA GLN A 593 -29.97 -0.52 -14.62
C GLN A 593 -31.32 0.12 -15.00
N GLY A 594 -31.45 0.67 -16.21
CA GLY A 594 -32.71 1.18 -16.78
C GLY A 594 -32.67 2.61 -17.29
#